data_AF-A0A061I3X0-F1
#
_entry.id   AF-A0A061I3X0-F1
#
_cell.length_a   1.000
_cell.length_b   1.000
_cell.length_c   1.000
_cell.angle_alpha   90.00
_cell.angle_beta   90.00
_cell.angle_gamma   90.00
#
_symmetry.space_group_name_H-M   'P 1'
#
loop_
_entity.id
_entity.type
_entity.pdbx_description
1 polymer ?
#
loop_
_entity_poly.entity_id
_entity_poly.type
_entity_poly.pdbx_seq_one_letter_code
_entity_poly.pdbx_strand_id
1 'polypeptide(L)' 'MKLLLLVTLLTAGTTAQSISPQPVWQFHNMIKCIIPRSHPLLANNDYACYCGTGGSDTPMDDLD' A
#
# COMPACT_ATOMS: atom_id res chain seq x y z
N MET A 1 -20.69 18.46 -32.76
CA MET A 1 -20.21 17.09 -32.47
C MET A 1 -18.69 17.02 -32.28
N LYS A 2 -17.84 17.54 -33.19
CA LYS A 2 -16.38 17.55 -33.03
C LYS A 2 -15.88 18.25 -31.75
N LEU A 3 -16.50 19.38 -31.37
CA LEU A 3 -16.07 20.16 -30.20
C LEU A 3 -16.34 19.42 -28.87
N LEU A 4 -17.45 18.68 -28.79
CA LEU A 4 -17.82 17.89 -27.60
C LEU A 4 -16.82 16.74 -27.39
N LEU A 5 -16.39 16.08 -28.47
CA LEU A 5 -15.35 15.05 -28.43
C LEU A 5 -14.01 15.60 -27.91
N LEU A 6 -13.62 16.80 -28.33
CA LEU A 6 -12.39 17.45 -27.84
C LEU A 6 -12.45 17.77 -26.34
N VAL A 7 -13.60 18.25 -25.85
CA VAL A 7 -13.81 18.52 -24.41
C VAL A 7 -13.78 17.23 -23.58
N THR A 8 -14.35 16.13 -24.10
CA THR A 8 -14.27 14.82 -23.44
C THR A 8 -12.85 14.23 -23.41
N LEU A 9 -12.04 14.45 -24.44
CA LEU A 9 -10.64 14.01 -24.44
C LEU A 9 -9.77 14.83 -23.46
N LEU A 10 -10.00 16.14 -23.35
CA LEU A 10 -9.20 17.01 -22.46
C LEU A 10 -9.45 16.73 -20.97
N THR A 11 -10.65 16.28 -20.63
CA THR A 11 -11.05 15.99 -19.23
C THR A 11 -10.60 14.61 -18.75
N ALA A 12 -10.28 13.69 -19.65
CA ALA A 12 -9.80 12.34 -19.31
C ALA A 12 -8.33 12.30 -18.82
N GLY A 13 -7.57 13.37 -18.98
CA GLY A 13 -6.13 13.40 -18.70
C GLY A 13 -5.70 13.83 -17.29
N THR A 14 -6.63 14.20 -16.39
CA THR A 14 -6.27 14.88 -15.13
C THR A 14 -6.19 13.98 -13.89
N THR A 15 -6.38 12.67 -14.01
CA THR A 15 -6.28 11.74 -12.87
C THR A 15 -5.02 10.87 -12.94
N ALA A 16 -3.87 11.47 -13.20
CA ALA A 16 -2.60 10.81 -12.89
C ALA A 16 -2.32 10.99 -11.39
N GLN A 17 -2.74 10.03 -10.57
CA GLN A 17 -2.33 9.99 -9.17
C GLN A 17 -0.83 9.71 -9.13
N SER A 18 -0.04 10.70 -8.70
CA SER A 18 1.37 10.49 -8.40
C SER A 18 1.49 9.66 -7.11
N ILE A 19 1.74 8.37 -7.24
CA ILE A 19 2.10 7.52 -6.10
C ILE A 19 3.52 7.91 -5.69
N SER A 20 3.62 8.78 -4.68
CA SER A 20 4.91 9.10 -4.04
C SER A 20 5.24 7.98 -3.04
N PRO A 21 6.45 7.40 -3.10
CA PRO A 21 6.90 6.45 -2.09
C PRO A 21 6.76 7.05 -0.70
N GLN A 22 5.96 6.42 0.16
CA GLN A 22 5.86 6.81 1.55
C GLN A 22 6.91 6.09 2.38
N PRO A 23 7.46 6.73 3.41
CA PRO A 23 8.40 6.09 4.32
C PRO A 23 7.71 4.99 5.12
N VAL A 24 8.45 3.90 5.40
CA VAL A 24 7.94 2.70 6.10
C VAL A 24 7.35 3.01 7.49
N TRP A 25 7.80 4.08 8.16
CA TRP A 25 7.22 4.49 9.45
C TRP A 25 5.75 4.91 9.36
N GLN A 26 5.26 5.32 8.19
CA GLN A 26 3.84 5.62 8.01
C GLN A 26 3.02 4.33 8.00
N PHE A 27 3.56 3.25 7.43
CA PHE A 27 2.93 1.94 7.51
C PHE A 27 2.86 1.43 8.96
N HIS A 28 3.91 1.62 9.76
CA HIS A 28 3.86 1.38 11.20
C HIS A 28 2.70 2.13 11.88
N ASN A 29 2.48 3.39 11.53
CA ASN A 29 1.37 4.18 12.08
C ASN A 29 -0.01 3.65 11.63
N MET A 30 -0.12 3.15 10.40
CA MET A 30 -1.34 2.51 9.93
C MET A 30 -1.66 1.25 10.76
N ILE A 31 -0.68 0.37 11.00
CA ILE A 31 -0.89 -0.83 11.82
C ILE A 31 -1.28 -0.45 13.25
N LYS A 32 -0.61 0.54 13.84
CA LYS A 32 -0.97 1.08 15.17
C LYS A 32 -2.38 1.65 15.23
N CYS A 33 -2.88 2.26 14.14
CA CYS A 33 -4.23 2.81 14.11
C CYS A 33 -5.30 1.72 14.30
N ILE A 34 -5.12 0.57 13.63
CA ILE A 34 -6.10 -0.52 13.65
C ILE A 34 -5.84 -1.51 14.80
N ILE A 35 -4.58 -1.63 15.23
CA ILE A 35 -4.14 -2.51 16.33
C ILE A 35 -3.34 -1.69 17.36
N PRO A 36 -4.01 -0.91 18.24
CA PRO A 36 -3.34 0.09 19.09
C PRO A 36 -2.27 -0.44 20.04
N ARG A 37 -2.48 -1.65 20.56
CA ARG A 37 -1.58 -2.30 21.53
C ARG A 37 -0.49 -3.17 20.91
N SER A 38 -0.44 -3.27 19.58
CA SER A 38 0.60 -4.01 18.87
C SER A 38 1.98 -3.38 19.07
N HIS A 39 3.04 -4.14 18.81
CA HIS A 39 4.37 -3.60 18.57
C HIS A 39 4.77 -3.98 17.14
N PRO A 40 4.34 -3.24 16.10
CA PRO A 40 4.37 -3.75 14.72
C PRO A 40 5.77 -4.14 14.24
N LEU A 41 6.81 -3.40 14.65
CA LEU A 41 8.20 -3.73 14.30
C LEU A 41 8.70 -5.03 14.95
N LEU A 42 8.04 -5.52 16.00
CA LEU A 42 8.38 -6.78 16.68
C LEU A 42 7.42 -7.92 16.30
N ALA A 43 6.15 -7.59 16.01
CA ALA A 43 5.08 -8.55 15.80
C ALA A 43 4.80 -8.84 14.32
N ASN A 44 5.19 -7.94 13.42
CA ASN A 44 4.90 -8.02 11.98
C ASN A 44 6.17 -7.90 11.12
N ASN A 45 7.35 -7.90 11.74
CA ASN A 45 8.63 -7.98 11.06
C ASN A 45 9.32 -9.29 11.45
N ASP A 46 9.96 -9.93 10.48
CA ASP A 46 10.56 -11.26 10.61
C ASP A 46 9.54 -12.31 11.10
N TYR A 47 8.28 -12.17 10.67
CA TYR A 47 7.22 -13.13 10.93
C TYR A 47 7.06 -14.04 9.71
N ALA A 48 7.12 -15.36 9.95
CA ALA A 48 6.92 -16.39 8.95
C ALA A 48 7.74 -16.17 7.66
N CYS A 49 7.14 -16.29 6.48
CA CYS A 49 7.85 -16.31 5.20
C CYS A 49 7.94 -14.93 4.54
N TYR A 50 6.92 -14.09 4.63
CA TYR A 50 6.75 -12.87 3.82
C TYR A 50 6.70 -11.56 4.63
N CYS A 51 6.31 -11.60 5.90
CA CYS A 51 6.21 -10.41 6.75
C CYS A 51 7.61 -9.96 7.24
N GLY A 52 8.38 -9.31 6.36
CA GLY A 52 9.72 -8.81 6.61
C GLY A 52 10.42 -8.36 5.32
N THR A 53 11.75 -8.32 5.32
CA THR A 53 12.50 -8.04 4.08
C THR A 53 12.61 -9.29 3.21
N GLY A 54 12.08 -9.24 1.98
CA GLY A 54 12.17 -10.35 1.03
C GLY A 54 10.86 -11.13 0.93
N GLY A 55 10.94 -12.46 1.03
CA GLY A 55 9.80 -13.36 1.06
C GLY A 55 9.81 -14.42 -0.02
N SER A 56 9.67 -15.68 0.37
CA SER A 56 9.63 -16.85 -0.51
C SER A 56 8.84 -17.98 0.14
N ASP A 57 8.59 -19.06 -0.62
CA ASP A 57 7.92 -20.28 -0.15
C ASP A 57 6.40 -20.13 0.03
N THR A 58 5.77 -21.03 0.80
CA THR A 58 4.31 -21.06 0.98
C THR A 58 3.93 -20.32 2.26
N PRO A 59 2.98 -19.36 2.21
CA PRO A 59 2.50 -18.66 3.40
C PRO A 59 2.04 -19.62 4.50
N MET A 60 2.44 -19.35 5.74
CA MET A 60 2.13 -20.23 6.88
C MET A 60 0.71 -20.04 7.40
N ASP A 61 0.15 -18.83 7.32
CA ASP A 61 -1.20 -18.49 7.77
C ASP A 61 -1.78 -17.30 6.98
N ASP A 62 -2.97 -16.81 7.36
CA ASP A 62 -3.64 -15.70 6.67
C ASP A 62 -2.94 -14.33 6.86
N LEU A 63 -2.02 -14.21 7.82
CA LEU A 63 -1.28 -12.98 8.08
C LEU A 63 0.01 -12.92 7.25
N ASP A 64 0.68 -14.05 7.09
CA ASP A 64 1.89 -14.23 6.27
C ASP A 64 1.66 -13.89 4.79
#